data_AF-A0A7Y5XX56-F1
#
_entry.id   AF-A0A7Y5XX56-F1
#
_cell.length_a   1.000
_cell.length_b   1.000
_cell.length_c   1.000
_cell.angle_alpha   90.00
_cell.angle_beta   90.00
_cell.angle_gamma   90.00
#
_symmetry.space_group_name_H-M   'P 1'
#
loop_
_entity.id
_entity.type
_entity.pdbx_description
1 polymer ?
#
loop_
_entity_poly.entity_id
_entity_poly.type
_entity_poly.pdbx_seq_one_letter_code
_entity_poly.pdbx_strand_id
1 'polypeptide(L)'
;MPHRRPAPAGDGRGPHGRLPLPAVGREPPGGGRAGARVSTVRRWDELTREELAELAPSALLVLPVGTTEQHGPHLATGTDALIAGAVAERAAAAAARPETILLAPTLAYGASDHHLPFGGTLS
;
A
#
# COMPACT_ATOMS: atom_id res chain seq x y z
N MET A 1 -12.89 31.62 17.87
CA MET A 1 -11.83 31.20 16.93
C MET A 1 -10.93 32.40 16.60
N PRO A 2 -9.75 32.57 17.22
CA PRO A 2 -8.77 33.54 16.73
C PRO A 2 -7.80 32.87 15.73
N HIS A 3 -7.81 33.37 14.49
CA HIS A 3 -6.90 32.98 13.42
C HIS A 3 -5.49 33.52 13.68
N ARG A 4 -4.47 32.65 13.67
CA ARG A 4 -3.05 33.04 13.60
C ARG A 4 -2.50 32.82 12.19
N ARG A 5 -1.81 33.83 11.66
CA ARG A 5 -1.10 33.81 10.37
C ARG A 5 0.17 32.92 10.43
N PRO A 6 0.61 32.35 9.30
CA PRO A 6 1.84 31.56 9.22
C PRO A 6 3.11 32.44 9.17
N ALA A 7 4.21 31.91 9.70
CA ALA A 7 5.55 32.51 9.65
C ALA A 7 6.28 32.16 8.33
N PRO A 8 7.25 32.99 7.87
CA PRO A 8 7.95 32.78 6.61
C PRO A 8 9.02 31.68 6.64
N ALA A 9 9.35 31.16 5.45
CA ALA A 9 10.32 30.10 5.21
C ALA A 9 11.77 30.55 5.45
N GLY A 10 12.52 29.76 6.21
CA GLY A 10 13.97 29.90 6.40
C GLY A 10 14.76 29.25 5.27
N ASP A 11 15.78 29.96 4.80
CA ASP A 11 16.76 29.54 3.82
C ASP A 11 17.82 28.62 4.43
N GLY A 12 18.49 27.86 3.58
CA GLY A 12 19.21 26.67 3.98
C GLY A 12 20.57 26.87 4.66
N ARG A 13 21.09 25.68 5.05
CA ARG A 13 22.50 25.33 5.35
C ARG A 13 22.94 25.52 6.80
N GLY A 14 22.68 24.48 7.60
CA GLY A 14 23.41 24.18 8.84
C GLY A 14 24.59 23.21 8.60
N PRO A 15 25.61 23.20 9.48
CA PRO A 15 26.98 22.78 9.17
C PRO A 15 27.26 21.34 9.61
N HIS A 16 26.86 20.37 8.81
CA HIS A 16 27.27 18.98 9.00
C HIS A 16 27.88 18.46 7.70
N GLY A 17 29.22 18.53 7.63
CA GLY A 17 30.00 17.95 6.55
C GLY A 17 29.72 16.46 6.43
N ARG A 18 29.21 16.03 5.28
CA ARG A 18 29.06 14.61 4.97
C ARG A 18 30.45 14.01 4.76
N LEU A 19 30.85 13.09 5.62
CA LEU A 19 31.97 12.20 5.30
C LEU A 19 31.59 11.33 4.09
N PRO A 20 32.49 11.13 3.12
CA PRO A 20 32.25 10.19 2.03
C PRO A 20 32.20 8.75 2.56
N LEU A 21 31.20 7.99 2.11
CA LEU A 21 31.11 6.55 2.32
C LEU A 21 32.21 5.84 1.50
N PRO A 22 32.75 4.71 1.97
CA PRO A 22 33.77 3.97 1.24
C PRO A 22 33.23 3.42 -0.08
N ALA A 23 34.07 3.44 -1.11
CA ALA A 23 33.78 2.86 -2.41
C ALA A 23 33.55 1.34 -2.27
N VAL A 24 32.32 0.90 -2.56
CA VAL A 24 31.99 -0.53 -2.66
C VAL A 24 32.67 -1.11 -3.90
N GLY A 25 33.38 -2.21 -3.69
CA GLY A 25 34.24 -2.87 -4.68
C GLY A 25 33.52 -3.27 -5.97
N ARG A 26 34.31 -3.36 -7.05
CA ARG A 26 33.88 -3.90 -8.33
C ARG A 26 33.51 -5.38 -8.19
N GLU A 27 32.28 -5.72 -8.55
CA GLU A 27 31.83 -7.09 -8.73
C GLU A 27 32.64 -7.81 -9.84
N PRO A 28 32.98 -9.10 -9.68
CA PRO A 28 33.62 -9.87 -10.72
C PRO A 28 32.63 -10.21 -11.86
N PRO A 29 33.12 -10.46 -13.10
CA PRO A 29 32.24 -10.79 -14.21
C PRO A 29 31.93 -12.29 -14.19
N GLY A 30 30.65 -12.65 -14.12
CA GLY A 30 30.20 -14.01 -14.46
C GLY A 30 29.13 -14.58 -13.52
N GLY A 31 27.90 -14.58 -14.01
CA GLY A 31 26.77 -15.26 -13.36
C GLY A 31 25.47 -14.52 -13.68
N GLY A 32 24.82 -14.88 -14.79
CA GLY A 32 23.55 -14.28 -15.19
C GLY A 32 22.52 -14.39 -14.06
N ARG A 33 22.24 -13.28 -13.37
CA ARG A 33 21.07 -13.19 -12.50
C ARG A 33 19.86 -13.29 -13.42
N ALA A 34 19.15 -14.42 -13.36
CA ALA A 34 17.80 -14.48 -13.90
C ALA A 34 17.04 -13.29 -13.29
N GLY A 35 16.68 -12.30 -14.11
CA GLY A 35 16.03 -11.09 -13.64
C GLY A 35 14.82 -11.47 -12.79
N ALA A 36 14.78 -11.00 -11.54
CA ALA A 36 13.65 -11.26 -10.66
C ALA A 36 12.38 -10.84 -11.39
N ARG A 37 11.46 -11.78 -11.63
CA ARG A 37 10.18 -11.46 -12.26
C ARG A 37 9.42 -10.55 -11.30
N VAL A 38 9.03 -9.38 -11.77
CA VAL A 38 8.16 -8.46 -11.03
C VAL A 38 6.75 -8.69 -11.56
N SER A 39 5.76 -8.83 -10.67
CA SER A 39 4.36 -8.93 -11.08
C SER A 39 3.89 -7.61 -11.69
N THR A 40 3.07 -7.68 -12.74
CA THR A 40 2.30 -6.51 -13.19
C THR A 40 1.07 -6.37 -12.29
N VAL A 41 0.98 -5.30 -11.50
CA VAL A 41 -0.16 -5.03 -10.63
C VAL A 41 -0.96 -3.85 -11.19
N ARG A 42 -2.28 -3.99 -11.30
CA ARG A 42 -3.21 -2.90 -11.66
C ARG A 42 -4.33 -2.83 -10.64
N ARG A 43 -4.76 -1.62 -10.31
CA ARG A 43 -5.89 -1.38 -9.40
C ARG A 43 -7.20 -1.36 -10.16
N TRP A 44 -8.16 -2.17 -9.74
CA TRP A 44 -9.46 -2.30 -10.41
C TRP A 44 -10.20 -0.96 -10.51
N ASP A 45 -10.14 -0.13 -9.46
CA ASP A 45 -10.79 1.17 -9.36
C ASP A 45 -10.14 2.28 -10.19
N GLU A 46 -9.01 2.00 -10.82
CA GLU A 46 -8.30 2.94 -11.70
C GLU A 46 -8.41 2.58 -13.19
N LEU A 47 -9.14 1.51 -13.51
CA LEU A 47 -9.31 0.99 -14.87
C LEU A 47 -10.68 1.34 -15.45
N THR A 48 -10.72 1.57 -16.76
CA THR A 48 -12.01 1.64 -17.47
C THR A 48 -12.62 0.25 -17.64
N ARG A 49 -13.90 0.22 -18.02
CA ARG A 49 -14.61 -1.01 -18.37
C ARG A 49 -13.88 -1.78 -19.48
N GLU A 50 -13.39 -1.08 -20.49
CA GLU A 50 -12.71 -1.66 -21.65
C GLU A 50 -11.38 -2.31 -21.24
N GLU A 51 -10.55 -1.62 -20.44
CA GLU A 51 -9.31 -2.21 -19.90
C GLU A 51 -9.59 -3.45 -19.04
N LEU A 52 -10.64 -3.43 -18.22
CA LEU A 52 -11.04 -4.59 -17.41
C LEU A 52 -11.54 -5.76 -18.27
N ALA A 53 -12.27 -5.49 -19.35
CA ALA A 53 -12.75 -6.53 -20.26
C ALA A 53 -11.59 -7.28 -20.93
N GLU A 54 -10.48 -6.60 -21.20
CA GLU A 54 -9.26 -7.20 -21.75
C GLU A 54 -8.44 -7.95 -20.69
N LEU A 55 -8.24 -7.36 -19.51
CA LEU A 55 -7.34 -7.88 -18.49
C LEU A 55 -7.96 -9.01 -17.64
N ALA A 56 -9.20 -8.82 -17.18
CA ALA A 56 -9.81 -9.68 -16.16
C ALA A 56 -9.89 -11.18 -16.51
N PRO A 57 -10.15 -11.59 -17.77
CA PRO A 57 -10.25 -13.03 -18.11
C PRO A 57 -8.97 -13.84 -17.88
N SER A 58 -7.80 -13.19 -17.80
CA SER A 58 -6.51 -13.85 -17.63
C SER A 58 -5.74 -13.39 -16.38
N ALA A 59 -6.35 -12.51 -15.59
CA ALA A 59 -5.71 -11.93 -14.40
C ALA A 59 -6.02 -12.72 -13.12
N LEU A 60 -5.13 -12.61 -12.15
CA LEU A 60 -5.39 -13.00 -10.76
C LEU A 60 -6.06 -11.84 -10.03
N LEU A 61 -7.27 -12.04 -9.52
CA LEU A 61 -7.94 -11.05 -8.65
C LEU A 61 -7.50 -11.21 -7.20
N VAL A 62 -7.13 -10.10 -6.57
CA VAL A 62 -6.92 -10.01 -5.12
C VAL A 62 -7.98 -9.05 -4.55
N LEU A 63 -8.81 -9.55 -3.64
CA LEU A 63 -9.81 -8.77 -2.92
C LEU A 63 -9.37 -8.61 -1.46
N PRO A 64 -8.86 -7.44 -1.05
CA PRO A 64 -8.57 -7.18 0.34
C PRO A 64 -9.89 -7.02 1.12
N VAL A 65 -10.01 -7.69 2.26
CA VAL A 65 -11.19 -7.61 3.13
C VAL A 65 -10.70 -7.27 4.54
N GLY A 66 -11.28 -6.22 5.11
CA GLY A 66 -11.13 -5.84 6.51
C GLY A 66 -12.47 -5.41 7.08
N THR A 67 -12.43 -4.61 8.15
CA THR A 67 -13.61 -4.11 8.84
C THR A 67 -13.43 -2.61 9.17
N THR A 68 -14.53 -1.98 9.56
CA THR A 68 -14.53 -0.70 10.23
C THR A 68 -15.07 -0.96 11.63
N GLU A 69 -14.21 -1.15 12.61
CA GLU A 69 -14.57 -1.57 13.96
C GLU A 69 -13.75 -0.86 15.03
N GLN A 70 -14.29 -0.78 16.24
CA GLN A 70 -13.55 -0.25 17.38
C GLN A 70 -12.28 -1.08 17.68
N HIS A 71 -11.17 -0.40 17.99
CA HIS A 71 -9.93 -1.02 18.49
C HIS A 71 -9.45 -0.32 19.78
N GLY A 72 -10.40 0.01 20.67
CA GLY A 72 -10.14 0.81 21.87
C GLY A 72 -9.72 2.26 21.57
N PRO A 73 -9.25 3.02 22.58
CA PRO A 73 -9.02 4.47 22.45
C PRO A 73 -7.72 4.86 21.73
N HIS A 74 -6.92 3.89 21.28
CA HIS A 74 -5.55 4.10 20.82
C HIS A 74 -5.35 3.84 19.33
N LEU A 75 -6.34 3.23 18.66
CA LEU A 75 -6.32 2.92 17.24
C LEU A 75 -7.57 3.46 16.54
N ALA A 76 -7.41 3.79 15.26
CA ALA A 76 -8.53 4.22 14.42
C ALA A 76 -9.42 3.03 14.05
N THR A 77 -10.70 3.30 13.75
CA THR A 77 -11.67 2.24 13.45
C THR A 77 -11.44 1.55 12.12
N GLY A 78 -10.65 2.15 11.21
CA GLY A 78 -10.31 1.56 9.92
C GLY A 78 -9.04 0.72 9.92
N THR A 79 -8.48 0.36 11.08
CA THR A 79 -7.20 -0.35 11.21
C THR A 79 -7.16 -1.60 10.32
N ASP A 80 -8.20 -2.42 10.38
CA ASP A 80 -8.27 -3.68 9.63
C ASP A 80 -8.27 -3.46 8.12
N ALA A 81 -9.11 -2.55 7.62
CA ALA A 81 -9.14 -2.19 6.20
C ALA A 81 -7.79 -1.60 5.72
N LEU A 82 -7.16 -0.73 6.51
CA LEU A 82 -5.87 -0.13 6.17
C LEU A 82 -4.75 -1.18 6.09
N ILE A 83 -4.70 -2.10 7.05
CA ILE A 83 -3.72 -3.19 7.07
C ILE A 83 -3.97 -4.14 5.90
N ALA A 84 -5.21 -4.57 5.68
CA ALA A 84 -5.57 -5.49 4.61
C ALA A 84 -5.17 -4.93 3.23
N GLY A 85 -5.51 -3.67 2.95
CA GLY A 85 -5.13 -3.00 1.70
C GLY A 85 -3.60 -2.91 1.53
N ALA A 86 -2.88 -2.47 2.56
CA ALA A 86 -1.42 -2.32 2.50
C ALA A 86 -0.68 -3.66 2.36
N VAL A 87 -1.17 -4.72 3.02
CA VAL A 87 -0.62 -6.07 2.87
C VAL A 87 -0.88 -6.59 1.46
N ALA A 88 -2.09 -6.45 0.94
CA ALA A 88 -2.44 -6.92 -0.39
C ALA A 88 -1.61 -6.24 -1.49
N GLU A 89 -1.41 -4.92 -1.41
CA GLU A 89 -0.59 -4.17 -2.35
C GLU A 89 0.87 -4.68 -2.36
N ARG A 90 1.48 -4.81 -1.18
CA ARG A 90 2.87 -5.27 -1.05
C ARG A 90 3.02 -6.74 -1.46
N ALA A 91 2.07 -7.58 -1.10
CA ALA A 91 2.06 -8.99 -1.48
C ALA A 91 1.93 -9.16 -3.00
N ALA A 92 1.03 -8.40 -3.64
CA ALA A 92 0.87 -8.43 -5.10
C ALA A 92 2.17 -8.04 -5.81
N ALA A 93 2.83 -6.97 -5.36
CA ALA A 93 4.12 -6.53 -5.91
C ALA A 93 5.23 -7.60 -5.72
N ALA A 94 5.24 -8.30 -4.58
CA ALA A 94 6.24 -9.31 -4.26
C ALA A 94 5.97 -10.70 -4.87
N ALA A 95 4.78 -10.95 -5.42
CA ALA A 95 4.34 -12.29 -5.80
C ALA A 95 5.10 -12.92 -6.99
N ALA A 96 5.85 -12.12 -7.77
CA ALA A 96 6.65 -12.55 -8.93
C ALA A 96 5.86 -13.40 -9.94
N ARG A 97 4.60 -13.04 -10.19
CA ARG A 97 3.68 -13.81 -11.03
C ARG A 97 3.78 -13.43 -12.51
N PRO A 98 3.63 -14.40 -13.44
CA PRO A 98 3.55 -14.09 -14.85
C PRO A 98 2.20 -13.47 -15.25
N GLU A 99 1.12 -13.75 -14.51
CA GLU A 99 -0.19 -13.15 -14.74
C GLU A 99 -0.26 -11.72 -14.19
N THR A 100 -1.07 -10.86 -14.82
CA THR A 100 -1.45 -9.57 -14.22
C THR A 100 -2.23 -9.81 -12.93
N ILE A 101 -1.91 -9.08 -11.87
CA ILE A 101 -2.69 -9.05 -10.63
C ILE A 101 -3.61 -7.84 -10.67
N LEU A 102 -4.92 -8.08 -10.56
CA LEU A 102 -5.92 -7.04 -10.35
C LEU A 102 -6.19 -6.89 -8.85
N LEU A 103 -5.85 -5.75 -8.28
CA LEU A 103 -6.15 -5.42 -6.89
C LEU A 103 -7.50 -4.71 -6.83
N ALA A 104 -8.51 -5.37 -6.25
CA ALA A 104 -9.82 -4.77 -6.02
C ALA A 104 -9.77 -3.71 -4.90
N PRO A 105 -10.75 -2.79 -4.84
CA PRO A 105 -10.92 -1.91 -3.68
C PRO A 105 -11.04 -2.74 -2.41
N THR A 106 -10.44 -2.26 -1.33
CA THR A 106 -10.56 -2.94 -0.03
C THR A 106 -12.01 -2.88 0.46
N LEU A 107 -12.57 -4.04 0.78
CA LEU A 107 -13.87 -4.11 1.47
C LEU A 107 -13.64 -3.69 2.92
N ALA A 108 -14.18 -2.53 3.30
CA ALA A 108 -14.01 -1.96 4.64
C ALA A 108 -15.13 -2.35 5.62
N TYR A 109 -16.03 -3.25 5.22
CA TYR A 109 -17.16 -3.71 6.02
C TYR A 109 -17.12 -5.23 6.05
N GLY A 110 -17.23 -5.80 7.25
CA GLY A 110 -17.21 -7.23 7.49
C GLY A 110 -17.93 -7.55 8.79
N ALA A 111 -18.02 -8.83 9.13
CA ALA A 111 -18.83 -9.30 10.26
C ALA A 111 -18.25 -8.89 11.62
N SER A 112 -18.70 -7.75 12.14
CA SER A 112 -18.15 -7.09 13.34
C SER A 112 -19.25 -6.72 14.35
N ASP A 113 -20.42 -7.35 14.28
CA ASP A 113 -21.61 -6.99 15.08
C ASP A 113 -21.34 -6.97 16.59
N HIS A 114 -20.47 -7.86 17.06
CA HIS A 114 -20.04 -7.94 18.45
C HIS A 114 -19.28 -6.68 18.94
N HIS A 115 -18.81 -5.82 18.03
CA HIS A 115 -18.16 -4.53 18.32
C HIS A 115 -19.15 -3.34 18.28
N LEU A 116 -20.42 -3.51 17.90
CA LEU A 116 -21.42 -2.42 17.85
C LEU A 116 -21.65 -1.71 19.19
N PRO A 117 -21.71 -2.40 20.35
CA PRO A 117 -22.00 -1.74 21.64
C PRO A 117 -20.99 -0.67 22.07
N PHE A 118 -19.79 -0.67 21.50
CA PHE A 118 -18.72 0.26 21.86
C PHE A 118 -18.73 1.56 21.02
N GLY A 119 -19.53 1.61 19.95
CA GLY A 119 -19.57 2.73 19.01
C GLY A 119 -18.40 2.76 18.01
N GLY A 120 -18.62 3.34 16.83
CA GLY A 120 -17.61 3.46 15.78
C GLY A 120 -17.47 2.26 14.83
N THR A 121 -18.29 1.20 15.01
CA THR A 121 -18.30 -0.01 14.18
C THR A 121 -19.37 0.07 13.07
N LEU A 122 -19.04 -0.39 11.87
CA LEU A 122 -19.93 -0.58 10.71
C LEU A 122 -19.81 -2.05 10.25
N SER A 123 -20.92 -2.78 10.22
CA SER A 123 -21.00 -4.23 10.01
C SER A 123 -22.13 -4.55 9.03
#